data_AF-A0A941C8G4-F1
#
_entry.id   AF-A0A941C8G4-F1
#
_cell.length_a   1.000
_cell.length_b   1.000
_cell.length_c   1.000
_cell.angle_alpha   90.00
_cell.angle_beta   90.00
_cell.angle_gamma   90.00
#
_symmetry.space_group_name_H-M   'P 1'
#
loop_
_entity.id
_entity.type
_entity.pdbx_description
1 polymer ?
#
loop_
_entity_poly.entity_id
_entity_poly.type
_entity_poly.pdbx_seq_one_letter_code
_entity_poly.pdbx_strand_id
1 'polypeptide(L)'
;MFKFILLLYLSLLTQTLSAQQFLWTTAKGTDLNNIPIENVTDEVLNYYEFYDFYSDGSGYSKSNFLKMLEKYIDGSDDEHYLRKLINDTEKLTVFALKDNLGQGSVVLIIIINSRGVDIVAFTNNLEADSILATPYDKEKFKKWFNSLLN
;
A
#
# COMPACT_ATOMS: atom_id res chain seq x y z
N MET A 1 -0.97 22.61 -3.98
CA MET A 1 -0.60 22.33 -5.38
C MET A 1 0.17 21.01 -5.55
N PHE A 2 1.21 20.72 -4.74
CA PHE A 2 2.01 19.48 -4.83
C PHE A 2 1.26 18.14 -4.59
N LYS A 3 0.12 18.16 -3.91
CA LYS A 3 -0.69 16.96 -3.59
C LYS A 3 -1.56 16.43 -4.73
N PHE A 4 -1.82 17.24 -5.75
CA PHE A 4 -2.68 16.87 -6.89
C PHE A 4 -1.92 16.09 -7.96
N ILE A 5 -0.64 16.41 -8.16
CA ILE A 5 0.25 15.79 -9.15
C ILE A 5 0.70 14.39 -8.68
N LEU A 6 0.72 14.19 -7.36
CA LEU A 6 1.05 12.96 -6.64
C LEU A 6 0.37 11.70 -7.20
N LEU A 7 -0.90 11.83 -7.54
CA LEU A 7 -1.78 10.71 -7.81
C LEU A 7 -2.06 10.53 -9.29
N LEU A 8 -1.90 11.61 -10.05
CA LEU A 8 -1.83 11.55 -11.51
C LEU A 8 -0.67 10.65 -11.96
N TYR A 9 0.47 10.69 -11.26
CA TYR A 9 1.64 9.86 -11.59
C TYR A 9 1.55 8.41 -11.09
N LEU A 10 0.96 8.15 -9.91
CA LEU A 10 0.62 6.78 -9.50
C LEU A 10 -0.39 6.13 -10.45
N SER A 11 -1.29 6.91 -11.08
CA SER A 11 -2.19 6.44 -12.15
C SER A 11 -1.54 6.35 -13.54
N LEU A 12 -0.30 6.83 -13.72
CA LEU A 12 0.47 6.68 -14.97
C LEU A 12 1.38 5.45 -14.93
N LEU A 13 1.84 5.05 -13.74
CA LEU A 13 2.48 3.74 -13.52
C LEU A 13 1.53 2.56 -13.84
N THR A 14 0.22 2.77 -13.83
CA THR A 14 -0.78 1.74 -14.19
C THR A 14 -0.91 1.51 -15.70
N GLN A 15 -0.19 2.26 -16.54
CA GLN A 15 -0.29 2.15 -18.01
C GLN A 15 0.76 1.23 -18.64
N THR A 16 1.83 0.86 -17.92
CA THR A 16 2.89 -0.02 -18.44
C THR A 16 2.81 -1.45 -17.93
N LEU A 17 2.05 -1.72 -16.87
CA LEU A 17 1.76 -3.05 -16.34
C LEU A 17 0.23 -3.16 -16.18
N SER A 18 -0.38 -4.08 -16.92
CA SER A 18 -1.83 -4.25 -17.01
C SER A 18 -2.51 -4.30 -15.62
N ALA A 19 -3.51 -3.42 -15.41
CA ALA A 19 -4.55 -3.51 -14.37
C ALA A 19 -4.19 -3.17 -12.90
N GLN A 20 -3.30 -2.21 -12.67
CA GLN A 20 -3.20 -1.55 -11.35
C GLN A 20 -4.33 -0.53 -11.15
N GLN A 21 -5.13 -0.69 -10.09
CA GLN A 21 -6.22 0.21 -9.71
C GLN A 21 -5.93 0.81 -8.33
N PHE A 22 -5.99 2.14 -8.23
CA PHE A 22 -6.01 2.80 -6.93
C PHE A 22 -7.37 2.62 -6.25
N LEU A 23 -7.39 2.13 -5.02
CA LEU A 23 -8.63 1.88 -4.29
C LEU A 23 -9.00 3.07 -3.40
N TRP A 24 -8.08 3.49 -2.53
CA TRP A 24 -8.30 4.61 -1.62
C TRP A 24 -7.01 5.12 -0.96
N THR A 25 -7.08 6.31 -0.35
CA THR A 25 -5.99 6.90 0.44
C THR A 25 -6.47 7.77 1.58
N THR A 26 -5.62 7.97 2.60
CA THR A 26 -5.83 9.00 3.63
C THR A 26 -5.20 10.35 3.27
N ALA A 27 -4.43 10.44 2.18
CA ALA A 27 -3.79 11.67 1.74
C ALA A 27 -4.84 12.72 1.33
N LYS A 28 -4.92 13.82 2.09
CA LYS A 28 -5.84 14.94 1.80
C LYS A 28 -5.42 15.73 0.57
N GLY A 29 -6.40 16.19 -0.21
CA GLY A 29 -6.22 17.14 -1.32
C GLY A 29 -5.95 16.47 -2.66
N THR A 30 -6.72 15.41 -2.93
CA THR A 30 -6.55 14.49 -4.05
C THR A 30 -7.93 14.19 -4.64
N ASP A 31 -7.99 13.87 -5.94
CA ASP A 31 -9.24 13.46 -6.61
C ASP A 31 -9.56 11.97 -6.42
N LEU A 32 -8.70 11.25 -5.69
CA LEU A 32 -8.88 9.83 -5.42
C LEU A 32 -9.81 9.63 -4.22
N ASN A 33 -10.38 8.43 -4.15
CA ASN A 33 -11.23 8.03 -3.05
C ASN A 33 -10.48 8.22 -1.72
N ASN A 34 -10.90 9.22 -0.94
CA ASN A 34 -10.26 9.59 0.31
C ASN A 34 -11.05 9.01 1.48
N ILE A 35 -10.40 8.18 2.28
CA ILE A 35 -10.99 7.69 3.53
C ILE A 35 -10.28 8.35 4.72
N PRO A 36 -11.00 8.60 5.81
CA PRO A 36 -10.38 9.14 7.02
C PRO A 36 -9.56 8.05 7.73
N ILE A 37 -8.55 8.46 8.51
CA ILE A 37 -7.58 7.52 9.10
C ILE A 37 -8.24 6.53 10.06
N GLU A 38 -9.29 6.97 10.75
CA GLU A 38 -10.11 6.17 11.66
C GLU A 38 -10.83 5.01 10.97
N ASN A 39 -11.05 5.07 9.65
CA ASN A 39 -11.72 4.01 8.89
C ASN A 39 -10.74 3.02 8.25
N VAL A 40 -9.43 3.31 8.25
CA VAL A 40 -8.42 2.49 7.55
C VAL A 40 -8.44 1.04 8.05
N THR A 41 -8.52 0.83 9.36
CA THR A 41 -8.51 -0.52 9.93
C THR A 41 -9.72 -1.33 9.45
N ASP A 42 -10.90 -0.73 9.44
CA ASP A 42 -12.11 -1.43 9.01
C ASP A 42 -12.06 -1.76 7.52
N GLU A 43 -11.56 -0.85 6.69
CA GLU A 43 -11.31 -1.09 5.26
C GLU A 43 -10.31 -2.22 5.03
N VAL A 44 -9.23 -2.28 5.81
CA VAL A 44 -8.22 -3.34 5.71
C VAL A 44 -8.78 -4.69 6.17
N LEU A 45 -9.64 -4.70 7.19
CA LEU A 45 -10.30 -5.92 7.64
C LEU A 45 -11.26 -6.48 6.60
N ASN A 46 -11.87 -5.65 5.75
CA ASN A 46 -12.66 -6.15 4.62
C ASN A 46 -11.79 -6.98 3.64
N TYR A 47 -10.54 -6.58 3.41
CA TYR A 47 -9.61 -7.38 2.60
C TYR A 47 -9.18 -8.65 3.32
N TYR A 48 -8.92 -8.58 4.63
CA TYR A 48 -8.60 -9.76 5.44
C TYR A 48 -9.72 -10.82 5.40
N GLU A 49 -10.99 -10.40 5.38
CA GLU A 49 -12.12 -11.33 5.27
C GLU A 49 -12.34 -11.87 3.86
N PHE A 50 -11.97 -11.10 2.84
CA PHE A 50 -12.20 -11.46 1.44
C PHE A 50 -11.09 -12.33 0.85
N TYR A 51 -9.84 -12.11 1.26
CA TYR A 51 -8.67 -12.78 0.72
C TYR A 51 -8.21 -13.94 1.60
N ASP A 52 -7.74 -15.02 0.98
CA ASP A 52 -7.30 -16.23 1.71
C ASP A 52 -5.98 -16.01 2.46
N PHE A 53 -5.11 -15.13 1.95
CA PHE A 53 -3.77 -14.92 2.48
C PHE A 53 -3.40 -13.44 2.59
N TYR A 54 -2.46 -13.15 3.49
CA TYR A 54 -1.75 -11.88 3.55
C TYR A 54 -0.25 -12.05 3.81
N SER A 55 0.56 -11.05 3.46
CA SER A 55 2.00 -11.03 3.74
C SER A 55 2.39 -9.78 4.53
N ASP A 56 3.32 -9.95 5.45
CA ASP A 56 3.89 -8.86 6.26
C ASP A 56 5.20 -8.35 5.64
N GLY A 57 5.15 -7.16 5.07
CA GLY A 57 6.30 -6.40 4.58
C GLY A 57 6.56 -5.15 5.42
N SER A 58 6.39 -5.22 6.74
CA SER A 58 6.65 -4.11 7.66
C SER A 58 8.14 -3.92 7.99
N GLY A 59 8.51 -2.70 8.40
CA GLY A 59 9.82 -2.38 8.94
C GLY A 59 10.84 -1.79 7.96
N TYR A 60 10.42 -1.34 6.78
CA TYR A 60 11.35 -0.68 5.86
C TYR A 60 11.69 0.73 6.35
N SER A 61 12.99 1.07 6.37
CA SER A 61 13.37 2.48 6.28
C SER A 61 12.97 3.02 4.91
N LYS A 62 12.67 4.33 4.82
CA LYS A 62 12.32 4.97 3.54
C LYS A 62 13.38 4.74 2.46
N SER A 63 14.66 4.82 2.84
CA SER A 63 15.77 4.59 1.91
C SER A 63 15.85 3.14 1.41
N ASN A 64 15.60 2.15 2.28
CA ASN A 64 15.59 0.75 1.88
C ASN A 64 14.37 0.42 1.01
N PHE A 65 13.21 0.99 1.33
CA PHE A 65 12.01 0.86 0.49
C PHE A 65 12.24 1.42 -0.91
N LEU A 66 12.83 2.62 -1.02
CA LEU A 66 13.17 3.21 -2.32
C LEU A 66 14.16 2.36 -3.12
N LYS A 67 15.19 1.80 -2.48
CA LYS A 67 16.12 0.86 -3.12
C LYS A 67 15.46 -0.42 -3.60
N MET A 68 14.42 -0.89 -2.91
CA MET A 68 13.63 -2.03 -3.37
C MET A 68 12.87 -1.66 -4.65
N LEU A 69 12.28 -0.47 -4.70
CA LEU A 69 11.52 0.01 -5.86
C LEU A 69 12.38 0.32 -7.09
N GLU A 70 13.63 0.74 -6.91
CA GLU A 70 14.60 0.95 -8.00
C GLU A 70 14.71 -0.25 -8.96
N LYS A 71 14.50 -1.47 -8.47
CA LYS A 71 14.55 -2.68 -9.29
C LYS A 71 13.38 -2.80 -10.28
N TYR A 72 12.33 -2.00 -10.08
CA TYR A 72 11.06 -2.08 -10.82
C TYR A 72 10.73 -0.78 -11.56
N ILE A 73 11.30 0.35 -11.14
CA ILE A 73 11.00 1.70 -11.63
C ILE A 73 12.34 2.39 -11.87
N ASP A 74 12.99 2.10 -13.00
CA ASP A 74 14.29 2.68 -13.35
C ASP A 74 14.14 3.83 -14.36
N GLY A 75 14.53 5.04 -13.97
CA GLY A 75 14.98 6.10 -14.88
C GLY A 75 13.92 7.06 -15.44
N SER A 76 12.68 7.06 -14.95
CA SER A 76 11.65 8.04 -15.35
C SER A 76 11.56 9.22 -14.37
N ASP A 77 11.05 10.37 -14.83
CA ASP A 77 10.74 11.53 -13.97
C ASP A 77 9.88 11.12 -12.75
N ASP A 78 9.03 10.10 -12.92
CA ASP A 78 8.13 9.52 -11.93
C ASP A 78 8.88 8.96 -10.71
N GLU A 79 10.07 8.40 -10.92
CA GLU A 79 10.94 7.87 -9.87
C GLU A 79 11.37 9.00 -8.91
N HIS A 80 11.81 10.14 -9.45
CA HIS A 80 12.23 11.28 -8.66
C HIS A 80 11.06 11.85 -7.83
N TYR A 81 9.86 11.89 -8.39
CA TYR A 81 8.66 12.33 -7.67
C TYR A 81 8.25 11.36 -6.56
N LEU A 82 8.27 10.05 -6.84
CA LEU A 82 7.94 9.02 -5.86
C LEU A 82 8.93 9.05 -4.68
N ARG A 83 10.22 9.19 -4.97
CA ARG A 83 11.27 9.37 -3.96
C ARG A 83 11.02 10.59 -3.08
N LYS A 84 10.77 11.73 -3.71
CA LYS A 84 10.49 12.98 -3.00
C LYS A 84 9.26 12.83 -2.11
N LEU A 85 8.18 12.25 -2.62
CA LEU A 85 6.97 11.98 -1.85
C LEU A 85 7.26 11.16 -0.61
N ILE A 86 7.90 10.00 -0.77
CA ILE A 86 8.14 9.06 0.34
C ILE A 86 9.00 9.75 1.39
N ASN A 87 10.05 10.47 0.97
CA ASN A 87 10.92 11.23 1.88
C ASN A 87 10.17 12.35 2.61
N ASP A 88 9.38 13.16 1.90
CA ASP A 88 8.66 14.33 2.45
C ASP A 88 7.44 13.94 3.32
N THR A 89 6.98 12.68 3.24
CA THR A 89 5.80 12.22 4.00
C THR A 89 6.16 11.96 5.47
N GLU A 90 6.01 12.97 6.32
CA GLU A 90 6.22 12.82 7.78
C GLU A 90 4.95 12.37 8.52
N LYS A 91 3.78 12.76 8.01
CA LYS A 91 2.49 12.39 8.61
C LYS A 91 2.04 11.03 8.11
N LEU A 92 1.44 10.25 9.00
CA LEU A 92 0.84 8.95 8.67
C LEU A 92 -0.08 9.08 7.46
N THR A 93 0.29 8.38 6.40
CA THR A 93 -0.43 8.33 5.14
C THR A 93 -0.54 6.88 4.73
N VAL A 94 -1.74 6.45 4.38
CA VAL A 94 -2.04 5.07 3.98
C VAL A 94 -2.68 5.11 2.60
N PHE A 95 -2.34 4.15 1.75
CA PHE A 95 -2.97 3.96 0.46
C PHE A 95 -3.16 2.48 0.16
N ALA A 96 -4.22 2.19 -0.58
CA ALA A 96 -4.55 0.86 -1.05
C ALA A 96 -4.52 0.83 -2.57
N LEU A 97 -3.74 -0.11 -3.10
CA LEU A 97 -3.62 -0.40 -4.53
C LEU A 97 -4.11 -1.83 -4.78
N LYS A 98 -4.71 -2.06 -5.93
CA LYS A 98 -5.04 -3.40 -6.40
C LYS A 98 -4.28 -3.66 -7.68
N ASP A 99 -3.78 -4.87 -7.84
CA ASP A 99 -3.23 -5.36 -9.10
C ASP A 99 -3.86 -6.69 -9.48
N ASN A 100 -3.80 -7.06 -10.75
CA ASN A 100 -4.24 -8.35 -11.27
C ASN A 100 -3.05 -9.10 -11.88
N LEU A 101 -2.65 -10.20 -11.23
CA LEU A 101 -1.51 -11.02 -11.65
C LEU A 101 -1.93 -12.15 -12.62
N GLY A 102 -3.12 -12.06 -13.22
CA GLY A 102 -3.66 -13.02 -14.19
C GLY A 102 -4.21 -14.31 -13.57
N GLN A 103 -3.57 -14.84 -12.53
CA GLN A 103 -4.04 -15.99 -11.75
C GLN A 103 -4.85 -15.60 -10.50
N GLY A 104 -4.86 -14.31 -10.16
CA GLY A 104 -5.55 -13.76 -9.01
C GLY A 104 -5.33 -12.26 -8.90
N SER A 105 -5.98 -11.61 -7.95
CA SER A 105 -5.74 -10.20 -7.63
C SER A 105 -4.96 -10.06 -6.34
N VAL A 106 -4.10 -9.04 -6.28
CA VAL A 106 -3.41 -8.63 -5.06
C VAL A 106 -3.92 -7.27 -4.63
N VAL A 107 -4.11 -7.07 -3.32
CA VAL A 107 -4.33 -5.74 -2.74
C VAL A 107 -3.13 -5.38 -1.87
N LEU A 108 -2.47 -4.27 -2.17
CA LEU A 108 -1.35 -3.72 -1.43
C LEU A 108 -1.80 -2.55 -0.58
N ILE A 109 -1.62 -2.66 0.74
CA ILE A 109 -1.75 -1.57 1.70
C ILE A 109 -0.35 -1.07 1.99
N ILE A 110 -0.11 0.21 1.73
CA ILE A 110 1.19 0.85 2.00
C ILE A 110 0.97 1.96 3.02
N ILE A 111 1.72 1.89 4.11
CA ILE A 111 1.68 2.80 5.24
C ILE A 111 3.00 3.56 5.26
N ILE A 112 2.94 4.89 5.18
CA ILE A 112 4.11 5.76 5.20
C ILE A 112 3.97 6.74 6.36
N ASN A 113 5.02 6.86 7.17
CA ASN A 113 5.12 7.86 8.22
C ASN A 113 6.59 8.30 8.39
N SER A 114 6.87 9.09 9.42
CA SER A 114 8.24 9.51 9.74
C SER A 114 9.20 8.37 10.11
N ARG A 115 8.68 7.24 10.61
CA ARG A 115 9.46 6.06 11.04
C ARG A 115 9.90 5.22 9.85
N GLY A 116 9.12 5.15 8.79
CA GLY A 116 9.44 4.30 7.64
C GLY A 116 8.26 4.04 6.72
N VAL A 117 8.32 2.88 6.08
CA VAL A 117 7.28 2.33 5.22
C VAL A 117 6.96 0.91 5.67
N ASP A 118 5.67 0.62 5.81
CA ASP A 118 5.16 -0.73 6.03
C ASP A 118 4.27 -1.13 4.86
N ILE A 119 4.28 -2.42 4.52
CA ILE A 119 3.47 -2.99 3.44
C ILE A 119 2.70 -4.18 3.99
N VAL A 120 1.42 -4.26 3.64
CA VAL A 120 0.60 -5.46 3.82
C VAL A 120 0.02 -5.84 2.47
N ALA A 121 0.28 -7.05 1.99
CA ALA A 121 -0.25 -7.55 0.73
C ALA A 121 -1.32 -8.60 1.02
N PHE A 122 -2.46 -8.56 0.32
CA PHE A 122 -3.52 -9.57 0.38
C PHE A 122 -3.67 -10.27 -0.96
N THR A 123 -3.88 -11.59 -0.95
CA THR A 123 -3.98 -12.40 -2.17
C THR A 123 -4.75 -13.69 -1.92
N ASN A 124 -5.28 -14.30 -2.99
CA ASN A 124 -5.83 -15.66 -2.96
C ASN A 124 -4.84 -16.70 -3.48
N ASN A 125 -3.67 -16.27 -3.92
CA ASN A 125 -2.61 -17.15 -4.39
C ASN A 125 -1.65 -17.43 -3.24
N LEU A 126 -1.35 -18.71 -3.00
CA LEU A 126 -0.36 -19.10 -2.01
C LEU A 126 1.05 -18.71 -2.50
N GLU A 127 1.71 -17.81 -1.77
CA GLU A 127 3.11 -17.44 -1.98
C GLU A 127 3.98 -17.91 -0.81
N ALA A 128 5.31 -17.88 -0.98
CA ALA A 128 6.25 -18.49 -0.02
C ALA A 128 6.17 -17.90 1.40
N ASP A 129 5.84 -16.61 1.52
CA ASP A 129 5.76 -15.87 2.78
C ASP A 129 4.32 -15.52 3.19
N SER A 130 3.33 -16.17 2.57
CA SER A 130 1.91 -15.93 2.84
C SER A 130 1.46 -16.50 4.19
N ILE A 131 0.74 -15.68 4.94
CA ILE A 131 0.05 -16.02 6.19
C ILE A 131 -1.43 -16.21 5.87
N LEU A 132 -2.03 -17.30 6.35
CA LEU A 132 -3.45 -17.59 6.16
C LEU A 132 -4.32 -16.56 6.91
N ALA A 133 -5.27 -15.93 6.21
CA ALA A 133 -6.21 -14.97 6.78
C ALA A 133 -7.40 -15.69 7.43
N THR A 134 -7.16 -16.35 8.56
CA THR A 134 -8.21 -17.13 9.23
C THR A 134 -9.19 -16.23 9.99
N PRO A 135 -10.51 -16.50 9.97
CA PRO A 135 -11.46 -15.77 10.81
C PRO A 135 -11.10 -15.81 12.30
N TYR A 136 -10.42 -16.87 12.76
CA TYR A 136 -9.98 -17.04 14.15
C TYR A 136 -8.87 -16.06 14.55
N ASP A 137 -8.03 -15.64 13.60
CA ASP A 137 -6.90 -14.74 13.85
C ASP A 137 -7.23 -13.26 13.56
N LYS A 138 -8.45 -12.95 13.08
CA LYS A 138 -8.86 -11.58 12.70
C LYS A 138 -8.57 -10.54 13.78
N GLU A 139 -8.88 -10.82 15.05
CA GLU A 139 -8.62 -9.88 16.15
C GLU A 139 -7.12 -9.72 16.47
N LYS A 140 -6.33 -10.78 16.27
CA LYS A 140 -4.88 -10.71 16.40
C LYS A 140 -4.28 -9.87 15.27
N PHE A 141 -4.74 -10.09 14.03
CA PHE A 141 -4.39 -9.28 12.87
C PHE A 141 -4.76 -7.81 13.09
N LYS A 142 -5.98 -7.51 13.53
CA LYS A 142 -6.45 -6.13 13.83
C LYS A 142 -5.52 -5.42 14.80
N LYS A 143 -5.14 -6.08 15.89
CA LYS A 143 -4.21 -5.53 16.90
C LYS A 143 -2.84 -5.25 16.30
N TRP A 144 -2.29 -6.20 15.54
CA TRP A 144 -1.01 -6.04 14.86
C TRP A 144 -1.06 -4.90 13.83
N PHE A 145 -2.06 -4.88 12.94
CA PHE A 145 -2.21 -3.84 11.92
C PHE A 145 -2.35 -2.45 12.52
N ASN A 146 -3.15 -2.30 13.59
CA ASN A 146 -3.25 -1.04 14.33
C ASN A 146 -1.90 -0.58 14.92
N SER A 147 -0.97 -1.50 15.23
CA SER A 147 0.36 -1.10 15.71
C SER A 147 1.20 -0.40 14.63
N LEU A 148 0.92 -0.68 13.35
CA LEU A 148 1.56 -0.02 12.19
C LEU A 148 1.03 1.41 11.97
N LEU A 149 -0.20 1.68 12.41
CA LEU A 149 -0.85 2.98 12.28
C LEU A 149 -0.51 3.98 13.41
N ASN A 150 0.31 3.58 14.39
CA ASN A 150 0.67 4.45 15.53
C ASN A 150 1.92 5.32 15.27
#